data_AF-A0A8H4UA13-F1
#
_entry.id   AF-A0A8H4UA13-F1
#
_cell.length_a   1.000
_cell.length_b   1.000
_cell.length_c   1.000
_cell.angle_alpha   90.00
_cell.angle_beta   90.00
_cell.angle_gamma   90.00
#
_symmetry.space_group_name_H-M   'P 1'
#
loop_
_entity.id
_entity.type
_entity.pdbx_description
1 polymer ?
#
loop_
_entity_poly.entity_id
_entity_poly.type
_entity_poly.pdbx_seq_one_letter_code
_entity_poly.pdbx_strand_id
1 'polypeptide(L)'
;MVQKVMEFLEDTPDEDTKLSVIETLRTVTEGKIFVEVERARITRYLSHIKKSQGDLNSATDILCELQVETFGSMSRREKTEFILEQVALCIEKGDWTQAAILSRKINKRYFARKPKKTPEQLEKEQK
;
A
#
# COMPACT_ATOMS: atom_id res chain seq x y z
N MET A 1 -11.65 17.19 -0.05
CA MET A 1 -12.83 16.30 0.14
C MET A 1 -12.41 14.86 0.37
N VAL A 2 -11.84 14.14 -0.60
CA VAL A 2 -11.42 12.71 -0.46
C VAL A 2 -10.51 12.47 0.75
N GLN A 3 -9.46 13.29 0.91
CA GLN A 3 -8.53 13.20 2.05
C GLN A 3 -9.24 13.34 3.40
N LYS A 4 -10.25 14.22 3.48
CA LYS A 4 -11.01 14.43 4.71
C LYS A 4 -11.92 13.25 5.03
N VAL A 5 -12.50 12.60 4.02
CA VAL A 5 -13.30 11.38 4.21
C VAL A 5 -12.43 10.22 4.67
N MET A 6 -11.18 10.13 4.19
CA MET A 6 -10.24 9.10 4.65
C MET A 6 -9.93 9.18 6.16
N GLU A 7 -9.91 10.38 6.74
CA GLU A 7 -9.70 10.55 8.19
C GLU A 7 -10.84 9.95 9.03
N PHE A 8 -12.05 9.89 8.49
CA PHE A 8 -13.23 9.36 9.18
C PHE A 8 -13.52 7.88 8.87
N LEU A 9 -12.66 7.22 8.08
CA LEU A 9 -12.87 5.80 7.74
C LEU A 9 -12.83 4.90 8.97
N GLU A 10 -12.05 5.25 9.99
CA GLU A 10 -11.99 4.47 11.24
C GLU A 10 -13.20 4.71 12.16
N ASP A 11 -13.85 5.87 12.04
CA ASP A 11 -14.99 6.31 12.87
C ASP A 11 -16.35 5.86 12.32
N THR A 12 -16.37 5.03 11.28
CA THR A 12 -17.61 4.52 10.70
C THR A 12 -18.38 3.65 11.69
N PRO A 13 -19.73 3.72 11.72
CA PRO A 13 -20.54 3.04 12.72
C PRO A 13 -20.47 1.50 12.65
N ASP A 14 -20.24 0.95 11.46
CA ASP A 14 -20.22 -0.48 11.20
C ASP A 14 -19.35 -0.82 9.97
N GLU A 15 -19.02 -2.11 9.81
CA GLU A 15 -18.18 -2.60 8.72
C GLU A 15 -18.82 -2.46 7.33
N ASP A 16 -20.15 -2.56 7.22
CA ASP A 16 -20.85 -2.43 5.94
C ASP A 16 -20.81 -0.98 5.43
N THR A 17 -21.02 -0.02 6.33
CA THR A 17 -20.86 1.41 6.03
C THR A 17 -19.41 1.71 5.63
N LYS A 18 -18.43 1.14 6.33
CA LYS A 18 -17.00 1.27 5.99
C LYS A 18 -16.71 0.76 4.58
N LEU A 19 -17.18 -0.43 4.24
CA LEU A 19 -17.03 -1.02 2.91
C LEU A 19 -17.69 -0.16 1.83
N SER A 20 -18.91 0.31 2.06
CA SER A 20 -19.64 1.17 1.11
C SER A 20 -18.91 2.49 0.83
N VAL A 21 -18.35 3.13 1.87
CA VAL A 21 -17.56 4.35 1.71
C VAL A 21 -16.28 4.06 0.93
N ILE A 22 -15.58 2.96 1.23
CA ILE A 22 -14.37 2.54 0.51
C ILE A 22 -14.65 2.34 -0.98
N GLU A 23 -15.71 1.61 -1.31
CA GLU A 23 -16.11 1.36 -2.71
C GLU A 23 -16.44 2.68 -3.43
N THR A 24 -17.23 3.54 -2.79
CA THR A 24 -17.56 4.87 -3.33
C THR A 24 -16.30 5.69 -3.58
N LEU A 25 -15.35 5.69 -2.64
CA LEU A 25 -14.08 6.40 -2.79
C LEU A 25 -13.24 5.82 -3.92
N ARG A 26 -13.20 4.49 -4.11
CA ARG A 26 -12.50 3.85 -5.24
C ARG A 26 -13.10 4.27 -6.58
N THR A 27 -14.43 4.35 -6.68
CA THR A 27 -15.13 4.81 -7.90
C THR A 27 -14.86 6.28 -8.19
N VAL A 28 -14.97 7.18 -7.21
CA VAL A 28 -14.80 8.63 -7.46
C VAL A 28 -13.34 9.03 -7.68
N THR A 29 -12.38 8.21 -7.25
CA THR A 29 -10.93 8.44 -7.47
C THR A 29 -10.42 7.78 -8.75
N GLU A 30 -11.29 7.08 -9.48
CA GLU A 30 -10.93 6.41 -10.71
C GLU A 30 -10.47 7.38 -11.82
N GLY A 31 -9.34 7.08 -12.45
CA GLY A 31 -8.78 7.87 -13.55
C GLY A 31 -8.22 9.25 -13.15
N LYS A 32 -8.24 9.60 -11.86
CA LYS A 32 -7.80 10.93 -11.37
C LYS A 32 -6.37 10.89 -10.84
N ILE A 33 -5.45 11.46 -11.61
CA ILE A 33 -4.02 11.51 -11.28
C ILE A 33 -3.77 12.20 -9.92
N PHE A 34 -4.51 13.26 -9.61
CA PHE A 34 -4.33 14.04 -8.37
C PHE A 34 -4.69 13.29 -7.08
N VAL A 35 -5.41 12.18 -7.16
CA VAL A 35 -5.85 11.38 -6.01
C VAL A 35 -5.45 9.91 -6.15
N GLU A 36 -4.43 9.64 -6.96
CA GLU A 36 -3.92 8.27 -7.20
C GLU A 36 -3.36 7.62 -5.92
N VAL A 37 -2.75 8.42 -5.04
CA VAL A 37 -2.17 7.97 -3.77
C VAL A 37 -3.29 7.59 -2.79
N GLU A 38 -4.32 8.42 -2.69
CA GLU A 38 -5.50 8.15 -1.88
C GLU A 38 -6.20 6.88 -2.37
N ARG A 39 -6.38 6.72 -3.68
CA ARG A 39 -6.93 5.49 -4.28
C ARG A 39 -6.12 4.26 -3.88
N ALA A 40 -4.79 4.35 -3.94
CA ALA A 40 -3.91 3.25 -3.55
C ALA A 40 -4.10 2.86 -2.08
N ARG A 41 -4.11 3.85 -1.17
CA ARG A 41 -4.27 3.65 0.27
C ARG A 41 -5.63 3.04 0.62
N ILE A 42 -6.71 3.52 0.02
CA ILE A 42 -8.06 3.00 0.25
C ILE A 42 -8.19 1.56 -0.27
N THR A 43 -7.61 1.28 -1.43
CA THR A 43 -7.61 -0.07 -2.00
C THR A 43 -6.79 -1.06 -1.16
N ARG A 44 -5.66 -0.60 -0.57
CA ARG A 44 -4.91 -1.38 0.43
C ARG A 44 -5.75 -1.71 1.65
N TYR A 45 -6.50 -0.74 2.15
CA TYR A 45 -7.40 -0.96 3.27
C TYR A 45 -8.49 -1.99 2.95
N LEU A 46 -9.08 -1.94 1.74
CA LEU A 46 -10.01 -2.97 1.28
C LEU A 46 -9.38 -4.36 1.21
N SER A 47 -8.15 -4.46 0.70
CA SER A 47 -7.41 -5.72 0.65
C SER A 47 -7.20 -6.30 2.06
N HIS A 48 -6.85 -5.47 3.04
CA HIS A 48 -6.74 -5.90 4.43
C HIS A 48 -8.06 -6.43 5.01
N ILE A 49 -9.18 -5.77 4.74
CA ILE A 49 -10.51 -6.25 5.19
C ILE A 49 -10.83 -7.61 4.56
N LYS A 50 -10.60 -7.77 3.26
CA LYS A 50 -10.82 -9.07 2.59
C LYS A 50 -9.94 -10.16 3.16
N LYS A 51 -8.68 -9.83 3.47
CA LYS A 51 -7.76 -10.76 4.13
C LYS A 51 -8.25 -11.15 5.53
N SER A 52 -8.72 -10.21 6.35
CA SER A 52 -9.24 -10.52 7.69
C SER A 52 -10.53 -11.34 7.66
N GLN A 53 -11.32 -11.23 6.60
CA GLN A 53 -12.48 -12.07 6.33
C GLN A 53 -12.11 -13.49 5.84
N GLY A 54 -10.81 -13.80 5.68
CA GLY A 54 -10.32 -15.09 5.18
C GLY A 54 -10.32 -15.20 3.64
N ASP A 55 -10.72 -14.15 2.93
CA ASP A 55 -10.72 -14.10 1.47
C ASP A 55 -9.37 -13.58 0.93
N LEU A 56 -8.38 -14.46 1.01
CA LEU A 56 -7.02 -14.17 0.59
C LEU A 56 -6.90 -13.97 -0.93
N ASN A 57 -7.74 -14.66 -1.72
CA ASN A 57 -7.74 -14.54 -3.17
C ASN A 57 -8.14 -13.13 -3.60
N SER A 58 -9.31 -12.65 -3.14
CA SER A 58 -9.77 -11.30 -3.46
C SER A 58 -8.82 -10.25 -2.90
N ALA A 59 -8.29 -10.44 -1.69
CA ALA A 59 -7.31 -9.51 -1.11
C ALA A 59 -6.07 -9.35 -2.00
N THR A 60 -5.54 -10.46 -2.49
CA THR A 60 -4.36 -10.47 -3.38
C THR A 60 -4.69 -9.81 -4.71
N ASP A 61 -5.82 -10.16 -5.33
CA ASP A 61 -6.20 -9.65 -6.65
C ASP A 61 -6.43 -8.13 -6.60
N ILE A 62 -7.12 -7.63 -5.56
CA ILE A 62 -7.35 -6.19 -5.33
C ILE A 62 -6.05 -5.41 -5.16
N LEU A 63 -5.10 -5.92 -4.36
CA LEU A 63 -3.85 -5.19 -4.11
C LEU A 63 -2.88 -5.27 -5.30
N CYS A 64 -2.81 -6.41 -5.98
CA CYS A 64 -1.92 -6.64 -7.12
C CYS A 64 -2.38 -5.99 -8.42
N GLU A 65 -3.65 -5.62 -8.55
CA GLU A 65 -4.16 -4.82 -9.67
C GLU A 65 -3.53 -3.41 -9.71
N LEU A 66 -3.14 -2.87 -8.55
CA LEU A 66 -2.48 -1.57 -8.46
C LEU A 66 -1.02 -1.61 -8.91
N GLN A 67 -0.73 -0.89 -10.01
CA GLN A 67 0.63 -0.67 -10.50
C GLN A 67 1.27 0.57 -9.86
N VAL A 68 1.48 0.51 -8.53
CA VAL A 68 2.00 1.63 -7.71
C VAL A 68 3.37 2.14 -8.17
N GLU A 69 4.14 1.33 -8.90
CA GLU A 69 5.40 1.72 -9.50
C GLU A 69 5.25 2.91 -10.46
N THR A 70 4.08 3.02 -11.12
CA THR A 70 3.78 4.05 -12.11
C THR A 70 3.33 5.38 -11.50
N PHE A 71 2.92 5.40 -10.24
CA PHE A 71 2.33 6.59 -9.61
C PHE A 71 3.35 7.69 -9.37
N GLY A 72 3.24 8.81 -10.09
CA GLY A 72 4.25 9.86 -10.07
C GLY A 72 4.35 10.58 -8.72
N SER A 73 3.20 10.75 -8.05
CA SER A 73 3.09 11.49 -6.79
C SER A 73 3.42 10.67 -5.54
N MET A 74 3.55 9.35 -5.66
CA MET A 74 3.81 8.46 -4.52
C MET A 74 5.30 8.42 -4.14
N SER A 75 5.59 8.48 -2.84
CA SER A 75 6.96 8.43 -2.35
C SER A 75 7.61 7.07 -2.66
N ARG A 76 8.92 7.06 -2.93
CA ARG A 76 9.67 5.82 -3.22
C ARG A 76 9.56 4.78 -2.10
N ARG A 77 9.49 5.24 -0.84
CA ARG A 77 9.32 4.37 0.33
C ARG A 77 7.96 3.68 0.28
N GLU A 78 6.91 4.46 0.14
CA GLU A 78 5.53 3.96 0.10
C GLU A 78 5.34 2.98 -1.07
N LYS A 79 5.82 3.31 -2.28
CA LYS A 79 5.83 2.37 -3.41
C LYS A 79 6.47 1.03 -3.06
N THR A 80 7.60 1.07 -2.36
CA THR A 80 8.32 -0.16 -1.98
C THR A 80 7.53 -0.96 -0.96
N GLU A 81 6.92 -0.30 0.03
CA GLU A 81 6.07 -0.94 1.03
C GLU A 81 4.85 -1.62 0.39
N PHE A 82 4.19 -0.97 -0.57
CA PHE A 82 3.10 -1.57 -1.34
C PHE A 82 3.55 -2.82 -2.11
N ILE A 83 4.67 -2.75 -2.84
CA ILE A 83 5.14 -3.91 -3.63
C ILE A 83 5.55 -5.06 -2.70
N LEU A 84 6.18 -4.78 -1.56
CA LEU A 84 6.53 -5.81 -0.57
C LEU A 84 5.28 -6.50 -0.01
N GLU A 85 4.20 -5.75 0.21
CA GLU A 85 2.94 -6.32 0.68
C GLU A 85 2.26 -7.17 -0.40
N GLN A 86 2.25 -6.72 -1.66
CA GLN A 86 1.79 -7.53 -2.79
C GLN A 86 2.56 -8.86 -2.87
N VAL A 87 3.90 -8.83 -2.70
CA VAL A 87 4.74 -10.04 -2.64
C VAL A 87 4.34 -10.94 -1.48
N ALA A 88 4.11 -10.38 -0.29
CA ALA A 88 3.70 -11.14 0.88
C ALA A 88 2.36 -11.85 0.68
N LEU A 89 1.36 -11.16 0.10
CA LEU A 89 0.06 -11.76 -0.23
C LEU A 89 0.19 -12.88 -1.28
N CYS A 90 0.97 -12.67 -2.34
CA CYS A 90 1.23 -13.72 -3.32
C CYS A 90 1.89 -14.96 -2.72
N ILE A 91 2.85 -14.78 -1.80
CA ILE A 91 3.49 -15.89 -1.08
C ILE A 91 2.46 -16.64 -0.22
N GLU A 92 1.62 -15.91 0.51
CA GLU A 92 0.58 -16.50 1.37
C GLU A 92 -0.49 -17.24 0.54
N LYS A 93 -0.78 -16.77 -0.68
CA LYS A 93 -1.62 -17.46 -1.69
C LYS A 93 -0.96 -18.71 -2.27
N GLY A 94 0.36 -18.86 -2.10
CA GLY A 94 1.16 -19.92 -2.74
C GLY A 94 1.57 -19.60 -4.18
N ASP A 95 1.35 -18.37 -4.67
CA ASP A 95 1.76 -17.92 -6.00
C ASP A 95 3.18 -17.35 -6.00
N TRP A 96 4.15 -18.26 -5.96
CA TRP A 96 5.58 -17.94 -5.96
C TRP A 96 6.05 -17.27 -7.25
N THR A 97 5.38 -17.55 -8.37
CA THR A 97 5.73 -16.97 -9.68
C THR A 97 5.41 -15.49 -9.69
N GLN A 98 4.19 -15.13 -9.27
CA GLN A 98 3.77 -13.73 -9.18
C GLN A 98 4.59 -12.96 -8.14
N ALA A 99 4.86 -13.57 -6.98
CA ALA A 99 5.73 -13.01 -5.96
C ALA A 99 7.14 -12.68 -6.53
N ALA A 100 7.72 -13.60 -7.32
CA ALA A 100 9.01 -13.37 -7.95
C ALA A 100 8.96 -12.23 -8.99
N ILE A 101 7.90 -12.11 -9.78
CA ILE A 101 7.71 -11.02 -10.75
C ILE A 101 7.62 -9.67 -10.02
N LEU A 102 6.78 -9.57 -9.00
CA LEU A 102 6.59 -8.35 -8.20
C LEU A 102 7.88 -7.93 -7.49
N SER A 103 8.64 -8.88 -6.93
CA SER A 103 9.91 -8.58 -6.25
C SER A 103 10.93 -7.87 -7.15
N ARG A 104 10.93 -8.16 -8.46
CA ARG A 104 11.83 -7.54 -9.43
C ARG A 104 11.48 -6.07 -9.72
N LYS A 105 10.25 -5.63 -9.40
CA LYS A 105 9.83 -4.23 -9.54
C LYS A 105 10.50 -3.31 -8.50
N ILE A 106 11.02 -3.87 -7.40
CA ILE A 106 11.72 -3.09 -6.38
C ILE A 106 13.17 -2.83 -6.79
N ASN A 107 13.53 -1.55 -6.89
CA ASN A 107 14.92 -1.17 -7.17
C ASN A 107 15.82 -1.45 -5.95
N LYS A 108 16.73 -2.41 -6.07
CA LYS A 108 17.70 -2.84 -5.03
C LYS A 108 18.50 -1.69 -4.40
N ARG A 109 18.76 -0.59 -5.13
CA ARG A 109 19.43 0.61 -4.56
C ARG A 109 18.64 1.25 -3.42
N TYR A 110 17.34 0.98 -3.32
CA TYR A 110 16.52 1.44 -2.21
C TYR A 110 17.05 0.87 -0.88
N PHE A 111 17.40 -0.42 -0.87
CA PHE A 111 17.94 -1.12 0.31
C PHE A 111 19.41 -0.79 0.61
N ALA A 112 20.13 -0.22 -0.36
CA ALA A 112 21.51 0.23 -0.17
C ALA A 112 21.64 1.55 0.62
N ARG A 113 20.52 2.18 0.99
CA ARG A 113 20.54 3.39 1.84
C ARG A 113 20.97 3.02 3.25
N LYS A 114 22.08 3.60 3.71
CA LYS A 114 22.46 3.54 5.12
C LYS A 114 21.33 4.17 5.94
N PRO A 115 20.89 3.53 7.04
CA PRO A 115 19.94 4.15 7.95
C PRO A 115 20.47 5.52 8.39
N LYS A 116 19.57 6.51 8.53
CA LYS A 116 19.96 7.81 9.08
C LYS A 116 20.59 7.56 10.45
N LYS A 117 21.82 8.03 10.63
CA LYS A 117 22.52 7.94 11.91
C LYS A 117 21.66 8.60 12.98
N THR A 118 21.48 7.93 14.10
CA THR A 118 20.84 8.55 15.28
C THR A 118 21.70 9.71 15.78
N PRO A 119 21.12 10.69 16.49
CA PRO A 119 21.87 11.80 17.09
C PRO A 119 23.08 11.31 17.92
N GLU A 120 22.90 10.23 18.67
CA GLU A 120 23.96 9.58 19.47
C GLU A 120 25.14 9.03 18.63
N GLN A 121 24.87 8.59 17.39
CA GLN A 121 25.91 8.10 16.48
C GLN A 121 26.68 9.25 15.83
N LEU A 122 26.06 10.41 15.68
CA LEU A 122 26.71 11.63 15.19
C LEU A 122 27.62 12.25 16.27
N GLU A 123 27.19 12.23 17.53
CA GLU A 123 28.01 12.71 18.66
C GLU A 123 29.25 11.85 18.90
N LYS A 124 29.15 10.53 18.71
CA LYS A 124 30.30 9.60 18.83
C LYS A 124 31.36 9.76 17.75
N GLU A 125 31.04 10.34 16.60
CA GLU A 125 32.00 10.62 15.53
C GLU A 125 32.66 12.01 15.66
N GLN A 126 32.17 12.85 16.57
CA GLN A 126 32.74 14.18 16.87
C GLN A 126 33.72 14.18 18.05
N LYS A 127 33.89 13.04 18.73
CA LYS A 127 34.90 12.80 19.77
C LYS A 127 36.03 11.93 19.23
#